data_AF-A0A1I4LMC7-F1
#
_entry.id   AF-A0A1I4LMC7-F1
#
_cell.length_a   1.000
_cell.length_b   1.000
_cell.length_c   1.000
_cell.angle_alpha   90.00
_cell.angle_beta   90.00
_cell.angle_gamma   90.00
#
_symmetry.space_group_name_H-M   'P 1'
#
loop_
_entity.id
_entity.type
_entity.pdbx_description
1 polymer ?
#
loop_
_entity_poly.entity_id
_entity_poly.type
_entity_poly.pdbx_seq_one_letter_code
_entity_poly.pdbx_strand_id
1 'polypeptide(L)'
;MLTILAYSSLITAFVSFILAVGGKHYYYWISAVGMYIFSFLAGFSIGQLTVGLTFIPIVLAIGYTFDWIKNKVHYLFFVCSGVIIGFIMVFFVDDQWVFFPFWIFN
;
A
#
# COMPACT_ATOMS: atom_id res chain seq x y z
N MET A 1 -9.30 0.70 21.27
CA MET A 1 -8.85 1.96 20.63
C MET A 1 -8.06 1.68 19.35
N LEU A 2 -6.97 0.89 19.41
CA LEU A 2 -6.19 0.50 18.22
C LEU A 2 -7.01 -0.28 17.18
N THR A 3 -7.94 -1.13 17.62
CA THR A 3 -8.87 -1.83 16.74
C THR A 3 -9.75 -0.88 15.91
N ILE A 4 -10.23 0.22 16.52
CA ILE A 4 -11.01 1.24 15.82
C ILE A 4 -10.15 1.92 14.75
N LEU A 5 -8.89 2.23 15.08
CA LEU A 5 -7.93 2.81 14.13
C LEU A 5 -7.57 1.83 13.00
N ALA A 6 -7.45 0.54 13.29
CA ALA A 6 -7.20 -0.48 12.27
C ALA A 6 -8.38 -0.59 11.29
N TYR A 7 -9.62 -0.70 11.79
CA TYR A 7 -10.78 -0.79 10.91
C TYR A 7 -11.04 0.52 10.15
N SER A 8 -10.85 1.69 10.78
CA SER A 8 -11.01 2.97 10.08
C SER A 8 -9.97 3.14 8.98
N SER A 9 -8.70 2.84 9.24
CA SER A 9 -7.63 2.89 8.24
C SER A 9 -7.87 1.92 7.08
N LEU A 10 -8.34 0.69 7.36
CA LEU A 10 -8.73 -0.26 6.33
C LEU A 10 -9.87 0.25 5.46
N ILE A 11 -10.94 0.78 6.06
CA ILE A 11 -12.08 1.36 5.33
C ILE A 11 -11.61 2.53 4.46
N THR A 12 -10.83 3.45 5.03
CA THR A 12 -10.27 4.58 4.27
C THR A 12 -9.40 4.10 3.12
N ALA A 13 -8.59 3.07 3.32
CA ALA A 13 -7.74 2.52 2.28
C ALA A 13 -8.55 1.92 1.13
N PHE A 14 -9.60 1.18 1.46
CA PHE A 14 -10.47 0.50 0.50
C PHE A 14 -11.31 1.49 -0.31
N VAL A 15 -11.96 2.46 0.37
CA VAL A 15 -12.73 3.51 -0.29
C VAL A 15 -11.84 4.34 -1.21
N SER A 16 -10.65 4.71 -0.74
CA SER A 16 -9.68 5.47 -1.56
C SER A 16 -9.20 4.66 -2.75
N PHE A 17 -8.97 3.35 -2.58
CA PHE A 17 -8.58 2.48 -3.70
C PHE A 17 -9.65 2.44 -4.80
N ILE A 18 -10.92 2.28 -4.42
CA ILE A 18 -12.05 2.27 -5.35
C ILE A 18 -12.13 3.60 -6.11
N LEU A 19 -12.01 4.73 -5.40
CA LEU A 19 -11.99 6.05 -6.04
C LEU A 19 -10.80 6.25 -6.98
N ALA A 20 -9.63 5.70 -6.62
CA ALA A 20 -8.42 5.78 -7.42
C ALA A 20 -8.55 5.01 -8.74
N VAL A 21 -9.11 3.80 -8.68
CA VAL A 21 -9.43 2.98 -9.87
C VAL A 21 -10.51 3.65 -10.72
N GLY A 22 -11.45 4.37 -10.11
CA GLY A 22 -12.46 5.18 -10.79
C GLY A 22 -11.95 6.43 -11.53
N GLY A 23 -10.62 6.64 -11.59
CA GLY A 23 -9.99 7.73 -12.36
C GLY A 23 -9.45 8.87 -11.51
N LYS A 24 -9.70 8.90 -10.20
CA LYS A 24 -9.14 9.91 -9.30
C LYS A 24 -7.83 9.42 -8.69
N HIS A 25 -6.79 9.33 -9.51
CA HIS A 25 -5.52 8.64 -9.19
C HIS A 25 -4.79 9.17 -7.94
N TYR A 26 -5.04 10.41 -7.51
CA TYR A 26 -4.47 10.93 -6.26
C TYR A 26 -4.87 10.11 -5.02
N TYR A 27 -6.01 9.41 -5.06
CA TYR A 27 -6.44 8.55 -3.96
C TYR A 27 -5.58 7.29 -3.80
N TYR A 28 -4.71 6.94 -4.76
CA TYR A 28 -3.74 5.85 -4.54
C TYR A 28 -2.79 6.17 -3.38
N TRP A 29 -2.41 7.45 -3.18
CA TRP A 29 -1.61 7.86 -2.03
C TRP A 29 -2.34 7.62 -0.70
N ILE A 30 -3.62 8.03 -0.62
CA ILE A 30 -4.43 7.85 0.59
C ILE A 30 -4.65 6.36 0.86
N SER A 31 -4.86 5.58 -0.20
CA SER A 31 -4.98 4.13 -0.12
C SER A 31 -3.72 3.47 0.43
N ALA A 32 -2.55 3.85 -0.08
CA ALA A 32 -1.26 3.36 0.39
C ALA A 32 -1.03 3.64 1.88
N VAL A 33 -1.25 4.89 2.33
CA VAL A 33 -1.09 5.27 3.74
C VAL A 33 -2.06 4.51 4.64
N GLY A 34 -3.34 4.40 4.23
CA GLY A 34 -4.34 3.66 5.00
C GLY A 34 -3.99 2.18 5.13
N MET A 35 -3.58 1.53 4.05
CA MET A 35 -3.15 0.13 4.10
C MET A 35 -1.88 -0.05 4.94
N TYR A 36 -0.94 0.90 4.91
CA TYR A 36 0.28 0.85 5.71
C TYR A 36 0.00 0.94 7.22
N ILE A 37 -0.88 1.88 7.62
CA ILE A 37 -1.31 2.02 9.01
C ILE A 37 -2.08 0.78 9.47
N PHE A 38 -3.01 0.28 8.64
CA PHE A 38 -3.73 -0.95 8.94
C PHE A 38 -2.78 -2.13 9.13
N SER A 39 -1.83 -2.27 8.22
CA SER A 39 -0.83 -3.32 8.23
C SER A 39 -0.01 -3.31 9.53
N PHE A 40 0.49 -2.15 9.94
CA PHE A 40 1.18 -2.00 11.21
C PHE A 40 0.30 -2.42 12.41
N LEU A 41 -0.99 -2.04 12.40
CA LEU A 41 -1.92 -2.36 13.49
C LEU A 41 -2.46 -3.79 13.49
N ALA A 42 -2.41 -4.49 12.35
CA ALA A 42 -2.98 -5.83 12.18
C ALA A 42 -2.11 -6.96 12.78
N GLY A 43 -0.93 -6.63 13.31
CA GLY A 43 0.01 -7.57 13.93
C GLY A 43 0.82 -8.38 12.91
N PHE A 44 1.82 -9.12 13.38
CA PHE A 44 2.89 -9.71 12.55
C PHE A 44 2.42 -10.37 11.25
N SER A 45 1.60 -11.43 11.32
CA SER A 45 1.31 -12.23 10.12
C SER A 45 0.42 -11.51 9.10
N ILE A 46 -0.65 -10.85 9.56
CA ILE A 46 -1.59 -10.14 8.68
C ILE A 46 -0.98 -8.82 8.20
N GLY A 47 -0.26 -8.14 9.09
CA GLY A 47 0.48 -6.93 8.80
C GLY A 47 1.49 -7.13 7.69
N GLN A 48 2.33 -8.16 7.78
CA GLN A 48 3.37 -8.42 6.79
C GLN A 48 2.79 -8.72 5.40
N LEU A 49 1.68 -9.46 5.29
CA LEU A 49 1.03 -9.65 3.98
C LEU A 49 0.43 -8.35 3.43
N THR A 50 -0.21 -7.56 4.30
CA THR A 50 -0.90 -6.33 3.89
C THR A 50 0.07 -5.21 3.55
N VAL A 51 1.25 -5.17 4.17
CA VAL A 51 2.32 -4.24 3.80
C VAL A 51 2.85 -4.54 2.41
N GLY A 52 2.98 -5.81 2.02
CA GLY A 52 3.34 -6.19 0.65
C GLY A 52 2.35 -5.64 -0.38
N LEU A 53 1.05 -5.69 -0.05
CA LEU A 53 0.01 -5.13 -0.91
C LEU A 53 0.04 -3.59 -0.99
N THR A 54 0.56 -2.88 0.01
CA THR A 54 0.71 -1.41 -0.04
C THR A 54 1.61 -0.95 -1.18
N PHE A 55 2.54 -1.78 -1.64
CA PHE A 55 3.43 -1.40 -2.73
C PHE A 55 2.71 -1.24 -4.07
N ILE A 56 1.56 -1.91 -4.25
CA ILE A 56 0.72 -1.75 -5.47
C ILE A 56 0.20 -0.31 -5.61
N PRO A 57 -0.57 0.25 -4.66
CA PRO A 57 -1.02 1.63 -4.74
C PRO A 57 0.15 2.62 -4.67
N ILE A 58 1.26 2.33 -3.99
CA ILE A 58 2.45 3.23 -4.00
C ILE A 58 3.01 3.36 -5.41
N VAL A 59 3.28 2.23 -6.07
CA VAL A 59 3.87 2.21 -7.41
C VAL A 59 2.92 2.84 -8.43
N LEU A 60 1.61 2.59 -8.31
CA LEU A 60 0.60 3.26 -9.12
C LEU A 60 0.53 4.77 -8.84
N ALA A 61 0.57 5.19 -7.58
CA ALA A 61 0.54 6.59 -7.20
C ALA A 61 1.75 7.34 -7.79
N ILE A 62 2.93 6.76 -7.71
CA ILE A 62 4.16 7.29 -8.31
C ILE A 62 4.00 7.36 -9.83
N GLY A 63 3.60 6.26 -10.47
CA GLY A 63 3.45 6.19 -11.93
C GLY A 63 2.45 7.20 -12.49
N TYR A 64 1.36 7.48 -11.77
CA TYR A 64 0.41 8.52 -12.15
C TYR A 64 0.88 9.94 -11.81
N THR A 65 1.62 10.14 -10.70
CA THR A 65 2.15 11.46 -10.31
C THR A 65 3.19 11.96 -11.33
N PHE A 66 4.01 11.06 -11.88
CA PHE A 66 5.01 11.40 -12.91
C PHE A 66 4.50 11.29 -14.35
N ASP A 67 3.19 11.09 -14.56
CA ASP A 67 2.58 10.90 -15.90
C ASP A 67 3.22 9.74 -16.71
N TRP A 68 3.70 8.70 -16.03
CA TRP A 68 4.28 7.51 -16.69
C TRP A 68 3.20 6.53 -17.17
N ILE A 69 2.03 6.52 -16.53
CA ILE A 69 0.92 5.62 -16.85
C ILE A 69 -0.06 6.30 -17.82
N LYS A 70 0.11 6.02 -19.11
CA LYS A 70 -0.75 6.58 -20.19
C LYS A 70 -1.72 5.57 -20.78
N ASN A 71 -1.34 4.29 -20.75
CA ASN A 71 -2.05 3.19 -21.40
C ASN A 71 -2.29 2.04 -20.41
N LYS A 72 -3.26 1.17 -20.75
CA LYS A 72 -3.58 -0.04 -19.96
C LYS A 72 -2.37 -0.97 -19.77
N VAL A 73 -1.47 -1.02 -20.75
CA VAL A 73 -0.24 -1.82 -20.65
C VAL A 73 0.72 -1.26 -19.61
N HIS A 74 0.88 0.07 -19.54
CA HIS A 74 1.69 0.71 -18.50
C HIS A 74 1.07 0.45 -17.13
N TYR A 75 -0.25 0.63 -17.01
CA TYR A 75 -0.96 0.30 -15.77
C TYR A 75 -0.66 -1.13 -15.31
N LEU A 76 -0.79 -2.12 -16.20
CA LEU A 76 -0.48 -3.52 -15.88
C LEU A 76 0.97 -3.70 -15.44
N PHE A 77 1.93 -3.05 -16.11
CA PHE A 77 3.34 -3.10 -15.75
C PHE A 77 3.61 -2.51 -14.35
N PHE A 78 2.97 -1.38 -14.01
CA PHE A 78 3.07 -0.77 -12.68
C PHE A 78 2.40 -1.63 -11.60
N VAL A 79 1.28 -2.29 -11.90
CA VAL A 79 0.67 -3.27 -10.97
C VAL A 79 1.60 -4.45 -10.74
N CYS A 80 2.13 -5.06 -11.80
CA CYS A 80 3.05 -6.20 -11.69
C CYS A 80 4.33 -5.84 -10.93
N SER A 81 4.92 -4.68 -11.21
CA SER A 81 6.10 -4.20 -10.47
C SER A 81 5.78 -3.93 -9.00
N GLY A 82 4.61 -3.37 -8.69
CA GLY A 82 4.14 -3.22 -7.30
C GLY A 82 4.03 -4.55 -6.56
N VAL A 83 3.50 -5.59 -7.21
CA VAL A 83 3.44 -6.96 -6.64
C VAL A 83 4.83 -7.54 -6.43
N ILE A 84 5.73 -7.42 -7.41
CA ILE A 84 7.11 -7.93 -7.31
C ILE A 84 7.87 -7.21 -6.20
N ILE A 85 7.78 -5.88 -6.12
CA ILE A 85 8.40 -5.10 -5.06
C ILE A 85 7.81 -5.50 -3.71
N GLY A 86 6.49 -5.59 -3.59
CA GLY A 86 5.83 -6.03 -2.37
C GLY A 86 6.29 -7.41 -1.91
N PHE A 87 6.41 -8.36 -2.84
CA PHE A 87 6.95 -9.69 -2.55
C PHE A 87 8.40 -9.64 -2.06
N ILE A 88 9.27 -8.88 -2.74
CA ILE A 88 10.67 -8.74 -2.33
C ILE A 88 10.76 -8.14 -0.92
N MET A 89 10.00 -7.08 -0.65
CA MET A 89 9.99 -6.40 0.63
C MET A 89 9.49 -7.32 1.76
N VAL A 90 8.48 -8.15 1.51
CA VAL A 90 7.91 -9.05 2.52
C VAL A 90 8.83 -10.23 2.87
N PHE A 91 9.53 -10.80 1.89
CA PHE A 91 10.31 -12.02 2.10
C PHE A 91 11.80 -11.80 2.37
N PHE A 92 12.36 -10.70 1.89
CA PHE A 92 13.81 -10.47 1.93
C PHE A 92 14.22 -9.26 2.76
N VAL A 93 13.30 -8.33 3.06
CA VAL A 93 13.61 -7.16 3.87
C VAL A 93 13.12 -7.40 5.30
N ASP A 94 13.98 -7.07 6.26
CA ASP A 94 13.67 -7.19 7.68
C ASP A 94 12.50 -6.26 8.05
N ASP A 95 11.58 -6.78 8.87
CA ASP A 95 10.37 -6.10 9.33
C ASP A 95 10.66 -4.71 9.91
N GLN A 96 11.83 -4.51 10.52
CA GLN A 96 12.26 -3.21 11.04
C GLN A 96 12.25 -2.10 9.97
N TRP A 97 12.65 -2.45 8.74
CA TRP A 97 12.71 -1.50 7.62
C TRP A 97 11.37 -1.36 6.92
N VAL A 98 10.62 -2.47 6.84
CA VAL A 98 9.31 -2.50 6.19
C VAL A 98 8.28 -1.69 6.99
N PHE A 99 8.38 -1.69 8.32
CA PHE A 99 7.51 -0.93 9.22
C PHE A 99 8.12 0.39 9.72
N PHE A 100 9.13 0.96 9.05
CA PHE A 100 9.69 2.25 9.44
C PHE A 100 8.70 3.41 9.22
N PRO A 101 8.49 4.36 10.17
CA PRO A 101 9.19 4.57 11.45
C PRO A 101 8.49 3.92 12.65
N PHE A 102 7.50 3.06 12.45
CA PHE A 102 6.75 2.42 13.52
C PHE A 102 7.47 1.26 14.22
N TRP A 103 8.65 0.86 13.73
CA TRP A 103 9.54 -0.13 14.36
C TRP A 103 9.82 0.10 15.85
N ILE A 104 9.79 1.36 16.34
CA ILE A 104 10.02 1.69 17.76
C ILE A 104 8.95 1.08 18.67
N PHE A 105 7.77 0.77 18.14
CA PHE A 105 6.63 0.26 18.89
C PHE A 105 6.47 -1.26 18.79
N ASN A 106 7.35 -1.95 18.05
CA ASN A 106 7.32 -3.39 17.82
C ASN A 106 8.37 -4.08 18.71
#